data_AF-A0A3L6JQY0-F1
#
_entry.id   AF-A0A3L6JQY0-F1
#
_cell.length_a   1.000
_cell.length_b   1.000
_cell.length_c   1.000
_cell.angle_alpha   90.00
_cell.angle_beta   90.00
_cell.angle_gamma   90.00
#
_symmetry.space_group_name_H-M   'P 1'
#
loop_
_entity.id
_entity.type
_entity.pdbx_description
1 polymer ?
#
loop_
_entity_poly.entity_id
_entity_poly.type
_entity_poly.pdbx_seq_one_letter_code
_entity_poly.pdbx_strand_id
1 'polypeptide(L)'
;MMVIPTPNFCESCGLELQPLKPVKTLEDSFANEEMKRLTICEECFKKRFKVTTRRSSGYGGTIYELEERPPPRFGVGSKKLTCLKCPWVAWTEEGLAAHVANRHKA
;
A
#
# COMPACT_ATOMS: atom_id res chain seq x y z
N MET A 1 16.36 -4.27 23.96
CA MET A 1 16.83 -3.87 22.61
C MET A 1 15.77 -2.98 21.98
N MET A 2 16.00 -1.67 21.88
CA MET A 2 15.16 -0.79 21.08
C MET A 2 15.53 -1.03 19.61
N VAL A 3 14.67 -1.75 18.89
CA VAL A 3 14.75 -1.83 17.43
C VAL A 3 14.35 -0.45 16.94
N ILE A 4 15.31 0.36 16.51
CA ILE A 4 15.05 1.60 15.79
C ILE A 4 14.59 1.15 14.40
N PRO A 5 13.29 1.18 14.06
CA PRO A 5 12.89 0.80 12.71
C PRO A 5 13.54 1.79 11.76
N THR A 6 14.15 1.29 10.69
CA THR A 6 14.51 2.13 9.54
C THR A 6 13.32 3.02 9.17
N PRO A 7 13.52 4.30 8.82
CA PRO A 7 12.41 5.16 8.42
C PRO A 7 11.72 4.50 7.23
N ASN A 8 10.54 3.92 7.48
CA ASN A 8 9.78 3.25 6.44
C ASN A 8 9.12 4.35 5.64
N PHE A 9 9.67 4.63 4.46
CA PHE A 9 9.07 5.52 3.49
C PHE A 9 8.04 4.77 2.66
N CYS A 10 6.97 5.47 2.27
CA CYS A 10 5.92 4.96 1.43
C CYS A 10 6.46 4.62 0.04
N GLU A 11 6.30 3.37 -0.39
CA GLU A 11 6.75 2.88 -1.70
C GLU A 11 5.97 3.49 -2.88
N SER A 12 4.92 4.28 -2.63
CA SER A 12 4.15 5.00 -3.66
C SER A 12 4.48 6.49 -3.75
N CYS A 13 4.60 7.20 -2.62
CA CYS A 13 4.82 8.66 -2.61
C CYS A 13 6.12 9.13 -1.94
N GLY A 14 6.88 8.22 -1.31
CA GLY A 14 8.14 8.55 -0.64
C GLY A 14 8.01 9.28 0.70
N LEU A 15 6.79 9.57 1.18
CA LEU A 15 6.57 10.17 2.51
C LEU A 15 6.76 9.15 3.63
N GLU A 16 7.11 9.62 4.82
CA GLU A 16 7.23 8.77 6.01
C GLU A 16 5.89 8.09 6.36
N LEU A 17 5.94 6.78 6.64
CA LEU A 17 4.76 6.02 7.04
C LEU A 17 4.32 6.43 8.45
N GLN A 18 3.10 6.94 8.55
CA GLN A 18 2.44 7.19 9.83
C GLN A 18 2.07 5.86 10.51
N PRO A 19 2.08 5.82 11.86
CA PRO A 19 1.62 4.64 12.60
C PRO A 19 0.16 4.36 12.28
N LEU A 20 -0.16 3.09 12.03
CA LEU A 20 -1.53 2.68 11.70
C LEU A 20 -2.47 2.90 12.88
N LYS A 21 -3.68 3.35 12.55
CA LYS A 21 -4.73 3.58 13.54
C LYS A 21 -5.21 2.25 14.14
N PRO A 22 -5.65 2.27 15.42
CA PRO A 22 -6.24 1.10 16.05
C PRO A 22 -7.48 0.65 15.28
N VAL A 23 -7.55 -0.66 15.07
CA VAL A 23 -8.54 -1.33 14.23
C VAL A 23 -9.87 -1.46 14.99
N LYS A 24 -10.99 -1.10 14.36
CA LYS A 24 -12.34 -1.31 14.92
C LYS A 24 -13.14 -2.39 14.19
N THR A 25 -12.80 -2.68 12.94
CA THR A 25 -13.50 -3.64 12.08
C THR A 25 -12.54 -4.62 11.41
N LEU A 26 -13.04 -5.77 10.97
CA LEU A 26 -12.23 -6.75 10.21
C LEU A 26 -11.72 -6.17 8.88
N GLU A 27 -12.49 -5.27 8.26
CA GLU A 27 -12.09 -4.51 7.07
C GLU A 27 -10.86 -3.63 7.34
N ASP A 28 -10.88 -2.90 8.46
CA ASP A 28 -9.75 -2.07 8.88
C ASP A 28 -8.52 -2.92 9.18
N SER A 29 -8.71 -4.15 9.71
CA SER A 29 -7.61 -5.09 9.97
C SER A 29 -6.95 -5.51 8.66
N PHE A 30 -7.77 -5.92 7.69
CA PHE A 30 -7.31 -6.33 6.36
C PHE A 30 -6.60 -5.17 5.64
N ALA A 31 -7.17 -3.96 5.67
CA ALA A 31 -6.53 -2.78 5.10
C ALA A 31 -5.18 -2.47 5.76
N ASN A 32 -5.09 -2.57 7.09
CA ASN A 32 -3.85 -2.35 7.82
C ASN A 32 -2.77 -3.38 7.50
N GLU A 33 -3.14 -4.65 7.35
CA GLU A 33 -2.23 -5.72 6.93
C GLU A 33 -1.72 -5.50 5.51
N GLU A 34 -2.59 -5.16 4.56
CA GLU A 34 -2.19 -4.88 3.18
C GLU A 34 -1.34 -3.60 3.07
N MET A 35 -1.64 -2.55 3.84
CA MET A 35 -0.80 -1.34 3.92
C MET A 35 0.62 -1.66 4.43
N LYS A 36 0.75 -2.54 5.44
CA LYS A 36 2.06 -3.03 5.91
C LYS A 36 2.75 -3.87 4.85
N ARG A 37 2.00 -4.79 4.22
CA ARG A 37 2.51 -5.71 3.21
C ARG A 37 3.05 -4.97 1.99
N LEU A 38 2.42 -3.87 1.60
CA LEU A 38 2.81 -3.04 0.46
C LEU A 38 3.70 -1.85 0.85
N THR A 39 3.92 -1.63 2.16
CA THR A 39 4.72 -0.52 2.69
C THR A 39 4.24 0.85 2.17
N ILE A 40 2.93 1.11 2.22
CA ILE A 40 2.31 2.34 1.72
C ILE A 40 1.50 3.08 2.77
N CYS A 41 1.41 4.41 2.64
CA CYS A 41 0.65 5.24 3.56
C CYS A 41 -0.87 5.14 3.30
N GLU A 42 -1.67 5.49 4.32
CA GLU A 42 -3.14 5.44 4.28
C GLU A 42 -3.72 6.24 3.11
N GLU A 43 -3.14 7.40 2.79
CA GLU A 43 -3.61 8.24 1.68
C GLU A 43 -3.35 7.60 0.31
N CYS A 44 -2.16 7.03 0.09
CA CYS A 44 -1.84 6.33 -1.15
C CYS A 44 -2.69 5.07 -1.27
N PHE A 45 -2.89 4.34 -0.17
CA PHE A 45 -3.74 3.17 -0.14
C PHE A 45 -5.18 3.49 -0.56
N LYS A 46 -5.81 4.54 0.02
CA LYS A 46 -7.17 4.94 -0.34
C LYS A 46 -7.33 5.44 -1.77
N LYS A 47 -6.28 6.06 -2.33
CA LYS A 47 -6.28 6.53 -3.72
C LYS A 47 -6.09 5.37 -4.71
N ARG A 48 -5.26 4.39 -4.36
CA ARG A 48 -4.84 3.31 -5.26
C ARG A 48 -5.68 2.04 -5.13
N PHE A 49 -6.23 1.77 -3.96
CA PHE A 49 -6.90 0.51 -3.67
C PHE A 49 -8.29 0.74 -3.10
N LYS A 50 -9.15 -0.25 -3.33
CA LYS A 50 -10.46 -0.37 -2.72
C LYS A 50 -10.55 -1.75 -2.10
N VAL A 51 -10.84 -1.82 -0.81
CA VAL A 51 -11.23 -3.08 -0.18
C VAL A 51 -12.65 -3.40 -0.63
N THR A 52 -12.82 -4.55 -1.28
CA THR A 52 -14.12 -5.06 -1.72
C THR A 52 -14.45 -6.33 -0.97
N THR A 53 -15.72 -6.51 -0.65
CA THR A 53 -16.22 -7.71 0.02
C THR A 53 -16.97 -8.58 -0.98
N ARG A 54 -16.63 -9.87 -1.00
CA ARG A 54 -17.42 -10.89 -1.70
C ARG A 54 -17.97 -11.89 -0.69
N ARG A 55 -19.26 -12.21 -0.85
CA ARG A 55 -19.91 -13.27 -0.06
C ARG A 55 -19.49 -14.62 -0.66
N SER A 56 -18.85 -15.45 0.14
CA SER A 56 -18.53 -16.82 -0.25
C SER A 56 -19.82 -17.64 -0.28
N SER A 57 -20.20 -18.11 -1.47
CA SER A 57 -21.49 -18.74 -1.77
C SER A 57 -21.66 -20.13 -1.13
N GLY A 58 -20.59 -20.72 -0.60
CA GLY A 58 -20.61 -22.09 -0.06
C GLY A 58 -20.70 -22.22 1.46
N TYR A 59 -20.18 -21.25 2.23
CA TYR A 59 -19.95 -21.42 3.68
C TYR A 59 -20.31 -20.19 4.55
N GLY A 60 -20.95 -19.15 3.97
CA GLY A 60 -21.42 -18.01 4.76
C GLY A 60 -20.33 -17.06 5.27
N GLY A 61 -19.12 -17.12 4.71
CA GLY A 61 -18.01 -16.21 5.03
C GLY A 61 -17.95 -14.97 4.13
N THR A 62 -17.42 -13.86 4.67
CA THR A 62 -17.02 -12.66 3.90
C THR A 62 -15.55 -12.74 3.53
N ILE A 63 -15.26 -12.66 2.24
CA ILE A 63 -13.89 -12.58 1.72
C ILE A 63 -13.60 -11.11 1.42
N TYR A 64 -12.49 -10.61 1.97
CA TYR A 64 -11.98 -9.28 1.67
C TYR A 64 -10.95 -9.39 0.54
N GLU A 65 -11.16 -8.63 -0.51
CA GLU A 65 -10.28 -8.56 -1.69
C GLU A 65 -9.81 -7.12 -1.87
N LEU A 66 -8.64 -6.96 -2.49
CA LEU A 66 -8.06 -5.66 -2.80
C LEU A 66 -8.18 -5.40 -4.31
N GLU A 67 -9.03 -4.45 -4.70
CA GLU A 67 -9.15 -4.00 -6.08
C GLU A 67 -8.30 -2.75 -6.32
N GLU A 68 -7.46 -2.76 -7.37
CA GLU A 68 -6.72 -1.59 -7.81
C GLU A 68 -7.63 -0.60 -8.55
N ARG A 69 -7.59 0.66 -8.12
CA ARG A 69 -8.29 1.77 -8.76
C ARG A 69 -7.49 2.28 -9.97
N PRO A 70 -8.18 2.79 -11.00
CA PRO A 70 -7.50 3.50 -12.08
C PRO A 70 -6.76 4.73 -11.52
N PRO A 71 -5.61 5.09 -12.11
CA PRO A 71 -4.83 6.23 -11.66
C PRO A 71 -5.66 7.52 -11.79
N PRO A 72 -5.51 8.48 -10.86
CA PRO A 72 -6.16 9.77 -10.95
C PRO A 72 -5.71 10.52 -12.22
N ARG A 73 -6.65 11.22 -12.87
CA ARG A 73 -6.38 11.96 -14.12
C ARG A 73 -5.34 13.09 -13.94
N PHE A 74 -5.27 13.68 -12.75
CA PHE A 74 -4.35 14.77 -12.42
C PHE A 74 -3.86 14.63 -10.96
N GLY A 75 -2.70 15.23 -10.65
CA GLY A 75 -2.12 15.24 -9.31
C GLY A 75 -1.24 14.03 -8.98
N VAL A 76 -0.94 13.86 -7.69
CA VAL A 76 -0.12 12.75 -7.18
C VAL A 76 -0.81 11.41 -7.50
N GLY A 77 -0.11 10.55 -8.26
CA GLY A 77 -0.63 9.28 -8.75
C GLY A 77 -1.03 9.24 -10.22
N SER A 78 -0.98 10.38 -10.92
CA SER A 78 -1.17 10.42 -12.38
C SER A 78 0.04 9.88 -13.15
N LYS A 79 1.26 10.12 -12.63
CA LYS A 79 2.49 9.56 -13.18
C LYS A 79 2.72 8.14 -12.66
N LYS A 80 3.27 7.29 -13.54
CA LYS A 80 3.63 5.91 -13.22
C LYS A 80 5.12 5.73 -13.44
N LEU A 81 5.84 5.39 -12.38
CA LEU A 81 7.26 5.06 -12.43
C LEU A 81 7.41 3.57 -12.09
N THR A 82 7.77 2.79 -13.09
CA THR A 82 7.87 1.33 -12.95
C THR A 82 9.23 0.94 -12.41
N CYS A 83 9.26 -0.04 -11.50
CA CYS A 83 10.52 -0.64 -11.09
C CYS A 83 11.07 -1.50 -12.23
N LEU A 84 12.38 -1.43 -12.47
CA LEU A 84 13.04 -2.26 -13.49
C LEU A 84 13.27 -3.71 -13.03
N LYS A 85 13.17 -3.99 -11.72
CA LYS A 85 13.43 -5.32 -11.14
C LYS A 85 12.16 -6.13 -10.86
N CYS A 86 11.00 -5.49 -10.71
CA CYS A 86 9.76 -6.15 -10.35
C CYS A 86 8.55 -5.37 -10.93
N PRO A 87 7.32 -5.93 -10.90
CA PRO A 87 6.15 -5.28 -11.48
C PRO A 87 5.59 -4.10 -10.65
N TRP A 88 6.33 -3.62 -9.64
CA TRP A 88 5.89 -2.49 -8.82
C TRP A 88 5.86 -1.19 -9.61
N VAL A 89 4.86 -0.36 -9.29
CA VAL A 89 4.68 0.96 -9.87
C VAL A 89 4.59 1.98 -8.74
N ALA A 90 5.51 2.94 -8.71
CA ALA A 90 5.47 4.09 -7.82
C ALA A 90 4.83 5.31 -8.52
N TRP A 91 4.39 6.29 -7.74
CA TRP A 91 3.77 7.52 -8.24
C TRP A 91 4.72 8.71 -8.25
N THR A 92 5.79 8.64 -7.48
CA THR A 92 6.86 9.63 -7.42
C THR A 92 8.23 8.96 -7.42
N GLU A 93 9.28 9.71 -7.75
CA GLU A 93 10.65 9.19 -7.81
C GLU A 93 11.13 8.78 -6.42
N GLU A 94 10.73 9.51 -5.38
CA GLU A 94 11.02 9.19 -3.99
C GLU A 94 10.35 7.89 -3.57
N GLY A 95 9.11 7.65 -4.03
CA GLY A 95 8.43 6.37 -3.82
C GLY A 95 9.14 5.21 -4.50
N LEU A 96 9.64 5.42 -5.73
CA LEU A 96 10.43 4.40 -6.44
C LEU A 96 11.76 4.12 -5.73
N ALA A 97 12.45 5.17 -5.28
CA ALA A 97 13.70 5.05 -4.53
C ALA A 97 13.47 4.30 -3.21
N ALA A 98 12.40 4.62 -2.48
CA ALA A 98 11.99 3.91 -1.28
C ALA A 98 11.70 2.43 -1.55
N HIS A 99 10.95 2.13 -2.62
CA HIS A 99 10.68 0.75 -3.04
C HIS A 99 11.97 -0.03 -3.33
N VAL A 100 12.87 0.54 -4.15
CA VAL A 100 14.14 -0.10 -4.48
C VAL A 100 15.00 -0.30 -3.22
N ALA A 101 15.02 0.68 -2.31
CA ALA A 101 15.75 0.58 -1.05
C ALA A 101 15.17 -0.46 -0.08
N ASN A 102 13.84 -0.64 -0.05
CA ASN A 102 13.17 -1.56 0.86
C ASN A 102 13.13 -3.00 0.32
N ARG A 103 12.99 -3.18 -0.99
CA ARG A 103 12.72 -4.48 -1.63
C ARG A 103 13.88 -5.05 -2.42
N HIS A 104 14.80 -4.20 -2.86
CA HIS A 104 15.82 -4.57 -3.84
C HIS A 104 17.24 -4.15 -3.44
N LYS A 105 17.43 -3.61 -2.22
CA LYS A 105 18.76 -3.57 -1.61
C LYS A 105 19.19 -5.00 -1.35
N ALA A 106 20.29 -5.38 -2.01
CA ALA A 106 21.05 -6.58 -1.72
C ALA A 106 21.87 -6.36 -0.44
#